data_AF-A0A1Z9GEM6-F1
#
_entry.id   AF-A0A1Z9GEM6-F1
#
_cell.length_a   1.000
_cell.length_b   1.000
_cell.length_c   1.000
_cell.angle_alpha   90.00
_cell.angle_beta   90.00
_cell.angle_gamma   90.00
#
_symmetry.space_group_name_H-M   'P 1'
#
loop_
_entity.id
_entity.type
_entity.pdbx_description
1 polymer ?
#
loop_
_entity_poly.entity_id
_entity_poly.type
_entity_poly.pdbx_seq_one_letter_code
_entity_poly.pdbx_strand_id
1 'polypeptide(L)'
;MSETADESIDLGIGMALRDARLRRNLSLAEISALLRIRESHLEAIELEDFDQLPGNVYAIGFIRTYAQYLDLNEGELVMRFKAASVDAGIADMVFEEEEETEQISGALKVSLLVVGALVIYVLWLVAGAQDDEIRVNAVDPAPAAVVALPDEIEPTAPAAPAAKAAAPETTPAPVAAAQSASDDASAASGAQAASSASVVAEVAPAIAKVEIRATRRTWMRLENEQGRVLFSSVIDEGEGFELPDDTSYILATRDAGALTYFVNNEAVSPVGRRGQILTNRNLKRADIAAQAQ
;
A
#
# COMPACT_ATOMS: atom_id res chain seq x y z
N MET A 1 33.70 -36.16 7.16
CA MET A 1 33.54 -35.01 8.09
C MET A 1 32.26 -34.20 7.83
N SER A 2 31.40 -34.63 6.90
CA SER A 2 30.13 -33.97 6.55
C SER A 2 28.90 -34.52 7.31
N GLU A 3 29.05 -35.57 8.10
CA GLU A 3 27.92 -36.31 8.69
C GLU A 3 27.35 -35.64 9.96
N THR A 4 28.14 -34.85 10.69
CA THR A 4 27.70 -34.21 11.95
C THR A 4 26.89 -32.93 11.73
N ALA A 5 27.00 -32.29 10.56
CA ALA A 5 26.24 -31.08 10.25
C ALA A 5 24.76 -31.39 10.04
N ASP A 6 24.47 -32.54 9.41
CA ASP A 6 23.11 -33.00 9.11
C ASP A 6 22.34 -33.39 10.38
N GLU A 7 23.02 -34.04 11.34
CA GLU A 7 22.41 -34.45 12.61
C GLU A 7 22.05 -33.25 13.51
N SER A 8 22.90 -32.21 13.55
CA SER A 8 22.61 -30.99 14.33
C SER A 8 21.43 -30.17 13.80
N ILE A 9 21.11 -30.32 12.51
CA ILE A 9 20.00 -29.64 11.85
C ILE A 9 18.66 -30.29 12.24
N ASP A 10 18.64 -31.60 12.51
CA ASP A 10 17.45 -32.34 12.94
C ASP A 10 16.99 -32.04 14.38
N LEU A 11 17.87 -31.46 15.20
CA LEU A 11 17.58 -31.17 16.60
C LEU A 11 16.92 -29.79 16.85
N GLY A 12 16.87 -28.92 15.84
CA GLY A 12 16.28 -27.57 15.94
C GLY A 12 17.14 -26.49 15.32
N ILE A 13 16.52 -25.40 14.89
CA ILE A 13 17.17 -24.27 14.21
C ILE A 13 18.13 -23.57 15.16
N GLY A 14 17.72 -23.36 16.41
CA GLY A 14 18.52 -22.67 17.43
C GLY A 14 19.80 -23.45 17.76
N MET A 15 19.69 -24.77 17.90
CA MET A 15 20.85 -25.64 18.13
C MET A 15 21.80 -25.68 16.94
N ALA A 16 21.28 -25.76 15.70
CA ALA A 16 22.12 -25.75 14.50
C ALA A 16 22.95 -24.45 14.39
N LEU A 17 22.34 -23.30 14.63
CA LEU A 17 23.02 -22.00 14.65
C LEU A 17 24.07 -21.91 15.77
N ARG A 18 23.69 -22.32 16.99
CA ARG A 18 24.58 -22.30 18.15
C ARG A 18 25.79 -23.20 17.96
N ASP A 19 25.59 -24.42 17.48
CA ASP A 19 26.67 -25.38 17.24
C ASP A 19 27.64 -24.87 16.17
N ALA A 20 27.12 -24.33 15.05
CA ALA A 20 27.94 -23.73 14.02
C ALA A 20 28.74 -22.52 14.52
N ARG A 21 28.14 -21.68 15.38
CA ARG A 21 28.85 -20.57 16.04
C ARG A 21 29.99 -21.09 16.92
N LEU A 22 29.70 -22.06 17.79
CA LEU A 22 30.69 -22.60 18.75
C LEU A 22 31.83 -23.32 18.04
N ARG A 23 31.57 -24.03 16.94
CA ARG A 23 32.61 -24.65 16.09
C ARG A 23 33.61 -23.64 15.53
N ARG A 24 33.18 -22.40 15.35
CA ARG A 24 34.02 -21.29 14.88
C ARG A 24 34.65 -20.48 16.01
N ASN A 25 34.45 -20.88 17.28
CA ASN A 25 34.88 -20.16 18.48
C ASN A 25 34.41 -18.70 18.53
N LEU A 26 33.21 -18.42 18.03
CA LEU A 26 32.64 -17.08 18.02
C LEU A 26 31.74 -16.86 19.22
N SER A 27 31.87 -15.69 19.85
CA SER A 27 30.95 -15.23 20.90
C SER A 27 29.71 -14.56 20.29
N LEU A 28 28.61 -14.54 21.05
CA LEU A 28 27.40 -13.80 20.65
C LEU A 28 27.67 -12.30 20.52
N ALA A 29 28.50 -11.72 21.39
CA ALA A 29 28.91 -10.32 21.33
C ALA A 29 29.63 -9.96 20.01
N GLU A 30 30.53 -10.82 19.52
CA GLU A 30 31.23 -10.61 18.24
C GLU A 30 30.27 -10.64 17.05
N ILE A 31 29.38 -11.63 17.00
CA ILE A 31 28.37 -11.74 15.94
C ILE A 31 27.37 -10.58 16.02
N SER A 32 26.98 -10.18 17.23
CA SER A 32 26.11 -9.03 17.46
C SER A 32 26.71 -7.75 16.86
N ALA A 33 28.00 -7.50 17.11
CA ALA A 33 28.71 -6.35 16.58
C ALA A 33 28.80 -6.38 15.04
N LEU A 34 29.07 -7.55 14.46
CA LEU A 34 29.22 -7.73 13.00
C LEU A 34 27.90 -7.62 12.25
N LEU A 35 26.86 -8.33 12.73
CA LEU A 35 25.56 -8.39 12.08
C LEU A 35 24.66 -7.21 12.44
N ARG A 36 25.05 -6.40 13.43
CA ARG A 36 24.27 -5.29 13.99
C ARG A 36 22.89 -5.73 14.50
N ILE A 37 22.82 -6.96 14.99
CA ILE A 37 21.65 -7.56 15.65
C ILE A 37 21.94 -7.57 17.15
N ARG A 38 20.99 -7.16 18.00
CA ARG A 38 21.19 -7.18 19.46
C ARG A 38 21.54 -8.58 19.94
N GLU A 39 22.49 -8.67 20.86
CA GLU A 39 22.93 -9.95 21.45
C GLU A 39 21.75 -10.75 22.02
N SER A 40 20.83 -10.09 22.71
CA SER A 40 19.61 -10.70 23.26
C SER A 40 18.71 -11.33 22.20
N HIS A 41 18.68 -10.80 20.97
CA HIS A 41 17.89 -11.40 19.89
C HIS A 41 18.59 -12.61 19.27
N LEU A 42 19.92 -12.59 19.17
CA LEU A 42 20.69 -13.75 18.71
C LEU A 42 20.61 -14.90 19.71
N GLU A 43 20.67 -14.57 21.01
CA GLU A 43 20.44 -15.53 22.09
C GLU A 43 19.03 -16.13 22.02
N ALA A 44 18.00 -15.29 21.86
CA ALA A 44 16.62 -15.74 21.68
C ALA A 44 16.46 -16.70 20.50
N ILE A 45 17.13 -16.44 19.37
CA ILE A 45 17.12 -17.34 18.20
C ILE A 45 17.81 -18.67 18.52
N GLU A 46 18.94 -18.67 19.23
CA GLU A 46 19.65 -19.90 19.62
C GLU A 46 18.87 -20.74 20.64
N LEU A 47 18.03 -20.10 21.45
CA LEU A 47 17.14 -20.74 22.43
C LEU A 47 15.75 -21.06 21.86
N GLU A 48 15.47 -20.68 20.60
CA GLU A 48 14.16 -20.77 19.95
C GLU A 48 13.04 -20.05 20.73
N ASP A 49 13.40 -19.04 21.51
CA ASP A 49 12.50 -18.17 22.27
C ASP A 49 12.08 -16.97 21.39
N PHE A 50 11.27 -17.26 20.36
CA PHE A 50 10.91 -16.27 19.35
C PHE A 50 9.97 -15.16 19.86
N ASP A 51 9.32 -15.37 21.01
CA ASP A 51 8.47 -14.36 21.67
C ASP A 51 9.23 -13.10 22.09
N GLN A 52 10.55 -13.24 22.29
CA GLN A 52 11.44 -12.13 22.67
C GLN A 52 11.91 -11.30 21.46
N LEU A 53 11.54 -11.68 20.24
CA LEU A 53 11.93 -10.97 19.04
C LEU A 53 10.93 -9.84 18.71
N PRO A 54 11.36 -8.80 17.97
CA PRO A 54 10.50 -7.67 17.58
C PRO A 54 9.36 -8.01 16.59
N GLY A 55 9.08 -9.29 16.35
CA GLY A 55 8.12 -9.79 15.35
C GLY A 55 8.72 -10.86 14.42
N ASN A 56 7.83 -11.63 13.80
CA ASN A 56 8.15 -12.80 12.99
C ASN A 56 8.91 -12.41 11.69
N VAL A 57 8.57 -11.26 11.13
CA VAL A 57 9.24 -10.69 9.94
C VAL A 57 10.72 -10.41 10.24
N TYR A 58 11.03 -9.86 11.41
CA TYR A 58 12.40 -9.61 11.85
C TYR A 58 13.15 -10.90 12.15
N ALA A 59 12.47 -11.89 12.76
CA ALA A 59 13.04 -13.21 13.03
C ALA A 59 13.56 -13.87 11.75
N ILE A 60 12.77 -13.86 10.66
CA ILE A 60 13.20 -14.38 9.35
C ILE A 60 14.48 -13.69 8.86
N GLY A 61 14.54 -12.37 8.97
CA GLY A 61 15.72 -11.59 8.57
C GLY A 61 16.96 -11.91 9.40
N PHE A 62 16.80 -12.03 10.72
CA PHE A 62 17.89 -12.37 11.63
C PHE A 62 18.41 -13.79 11.40
N ILE A 63 17.52 -14.78 11.29
CA ILE A 63 17.87 -16.18 11.01
C ILE A 63 18.63 -16.27 9.69
N ARG A 64 18.13 -15.61 8.63
CA ARG A 64 18.78 -15.59 7.32
C ARG A 64 20.19 -15.02 7.39
N THR A 65 20.33 -13.84 7.99
CA THR A 65 21.62 -13.14 8.07
C THR A 65 22.62 -13.92 8.92
N TYR A 66 22.15 -14.53 10.01
CA TYR A 66 23.00 -15.29 10.91
C TYR A 66 23.44 -16.62 10.28
N ALA A 67 22.52 -17.35 9.64
CA ALA A 67 22.83 -18.57 8.90
C ALA A 67 23.85 -18.32 7.77
N GLN A 68 23.65 -17.26 6.98
CA GLN A 68 24.57 -16.87 5.92
C GLN A 68 25.98 -16.58 6.47
N TYR A 69 26.08 -15.86 7.59
CA TYR A 69 27.38 -15.59 8.22
C TYR A 69 28.07 -16.87 8.72
N LEU A 70 27.30 -17.84 9.21
CA LEU A 70 27.78 -19.14 9.66
C LEU A 70 27.97 -20.16 8.52
N ASP A 71 27.78 -19.75 7.26
CA ASP A 71 27.85 -20.63 6.06
C ASP A 71 26.91 -21.85 6.17
N LEU A 72 25.72 -21.63 6.73
CA LEU A 72 24.63 -22.59 6.80
C LEU A 72 23.59 -22.29 5.72
N ASN A 73 22.81 -23.30 5.34
CA ASN A 73 21.73 -23.12 4.37
C ASN A 73 20.59 -22.26 4.95
N GLU A 74 20.59 -20.98 4.61
CA GLU A 74 19.62 -20.02 5.12
C GLU A 74 18.18 -20.34 4.67
N GLY A 75 18.02 -20.93 3.48
CA GLY A 75 16.70 -21.29 2.94
C GLY A 75 16.04 -22.37 3.77
N GLU A 76 16.82 -23.38 4.16
CA GLU A 76 16.36 -24.49 5.00
C GLU A 76 15.98 -24.02 6.41
N LEU A 77 16.84 -23.24 7.05
CA LEU A 77 16.58 -22.73 8.41
C LEU A 77 15.33 -21.82 8.43
N VAL A 78 15.18 -20.93 7.45
CA VAL A 78 13.99 -20.06 7.35
C VAL A 78 12.72 -20.86 7.08
N MET A 79 12.80 -21.91 6.25
CA MET A 79 11.65 -22.78 5.97
C MET A 79 11.19 -23.51 7.23
N ARG A 80 12.12 -24.10 7.99
CA ARG A 80 11.82 -24.75 9.28
C ARG A 80 11.22 -23.76 10.28
N PHE A 81 11.75 -22.54 10.32
CA PHE A 81 11.23 -21.49 11.20
C PHE A 81 9.77 -21.18 10.87
N LYS A 82 9.47 -20.92 9.60
CA LYS A 82 8.10 -20.64 9.15
C LYS A 82 7.14 -21.79 9.49
N ALA A 83 7.58 -23.04 9.32
CA ALA A 83 6.77 -24.20 9.70
C ALA A 83 6.47 -24.20 11.21
N ALA A 84 7.49 -23.98 12.06
CA ALA A 84 7.33 -23.91 13.50
C ALA A 84 6.45 -22.73 13.96
N SER A 85 6.57 -21.55 13.32
CA SER A 85 5.77 -20.37 13.65
C SER A 85 4.28 -20.53 13.31
N VAL A 86 3.97 -21.22 12.21
CA VAL A 86 2.59 -21.52 11.79
C VAL A 86 1.93 -22.48 12.78
N ASP A 87 2.63 -23.54 13.19
CA ASP A 87 2.13 -24.50 14.17
C ASP A 87 1.95 -23.89 15.57
N ALA A 88 2.77 -22.89 15.93
CA ALA A 88 2.67 -22.18 17.19
C ALA A 88 1.51 -21.17 17.28
N GLY A 89 0.76 -20.96 16.19
CA GLY A 89 -0.37 -20.02 16.16
C GLY A 89 0.03 -18.54 16.32
N ILE A 90 1.33 -18.23 16.20
CA ILE A 90 1.87 -16.88 16.26
C ILE A 90 1.81 -16.28 14.85
N ALA A 91 0.58 -16.02 14.40
CA ALA A 91 0.33 -15.07 13.33
C ALA A 91 0.60 -13.67 13.88
N ASP A 92 1.87 -13.33 14.04
CA ASP A 92 2.31 -11.93 14.10
C ASP A 92 1.65 -11.24 12.92
N MET A 93 0.80 -10.26 13.22
CA MET A 93 -0.12 -9.57 12.32
C MET A 93 0.47 -9.52 10.92
N VAL A 94 0.08 -10.53 10.12
CA VAL A 94 0.19 -10.47 8.68
C VAL A 94 -0.62 -9.22 8.39
N PHE A 95 0.09 -8.12 8.09
CA PHE A 95 -0.47 -7.16 7.17
C PHE A 95 -1.05 -8.05 6.09
N GLU A 96 -2.38 -8.17 6.05
CA GLU A 96 -3.08 -8.68 4.91
C GLU A 96 -2.39 -7.97 3.76
N GLU A 97 -1.55 -8.73 3.05
CA GLU A 97 -1.34 -8.47 1.64
C GLU A 97 -2.79 -8.41 1.19
N GLU A 98 -3.30 -7.18 1.03
CA GLU A 98 -4.47 -6.91 0.23
C GLU A 98 -4.09 -7.60 -1.07
N GLU A 99 -4.48 -8.87 -1.22
CA GLU A 99 -4.38 -9.57 -2.48
C GLU A 99 -5.07 -8.60 -3.41
N GLU A 100 -4.27 -8.03 -4.32
CA GLU A 100 -4.71 -7.09 -5.31
C GLU A 100 -5.93 -7.72 -5.95
N THR A 101 -7.12 -7.28 -5.55
CA THR A 101 -8.32 -7.72 -6.21
C THR A 101 -8.15 -7.21 -7.61
N GLU A 102 -7.88 -8.11 -8.55
CA GLU A 102 -7.77 -7.78 -9.97
C GLU A 102 -8.88 -6.79 -10.28
N GLN A 103 -8.49 -5.58 -10.69
CA GLN A 103 -9.39 -4.48 -10.97
C GLN A 103 -10.16 -4.81 -12.26
N ILE A 104 -11.07 -5.78 -12.20
CA ILE A 104 -12.10 -5.95 -13.20
C ILE A 104 -12.90 -4.65 -13.18
N SER A 105 -12.83 -3.91 -14.28
CA SER A 105 -13.38 -2.55 -14.38
C SER A 105 -14.80 -2.51 -13.81
N GLY A 106 -15.10 -1.51 -12.98
CA GLY A 106 -16.43 -1.33 -12.40
C GLY A 106 -17.53 -1.34 -13.47
N ALA A 107 -17.21 -0.94 -14.70
CA ALA A 107 -18.10 -1.00 -15.85
C ALA A 107 -18.52 -2.44 -16.23
N LEU A 108 -17.63 -3.43 -16.16
CA LEU A 108 -17.97 -4.83 -16.46
C LEU A 108 -18.88 -5.42 -15.39
N LYS A 109 -18.64 -5.10 -14.11
CA LYS A 109 -19.51 -5.54 -13.00
C LYS A 109 -20.92 -4.97 -13.13
N VAL A 110 -21.03 -3.67 -13.45
CA VAL A 110 -22.32 -3.01 -13.70
C VAL A 110 -23.00 -3.59 -14.94
N SER A 111 -22.25 -3.84 -16.02
CA SER A 111 -22.79 -4.45 -17.24
C SER A 111 -23.36 -5.84 -16.99
N LEU A 112 -22.67 -6.70 -16.23
CA LEU A 112 -23.17 -8.04 -15.90
C LEU A 112 -24.43 -7.98 -15.03
N LEU A 113 -24.50 -7.02 -14.10
CA LEU A 113 -25.68 -6.81 -13.26
C LEU A 113 -26.88 -6.35 -14.08
N VAL A 114 -26.68 -5.39 -14.99
CA VAL A 114 -27.72 -4.89 -15.89
C VAL A 114 -28.21 -5.98 -16.84
N VAL A 115 -27.30 -6.78 -17.41
CA VAL A 115 -27.68 -7.91 -18.28
C VAL A 115 -28.47 -8.95 -17.49
N GLY A 116 -28.06 -9.28 -16.27
CA GLY A 116 -28.81 -10.20 -15.39
C GLY A 116 -30.22 -9.69 -15.08
N ALA A 117 -30.36 -8.42 -14.72
CA ALA A 117 -31.66 -7.81 -14.44
C ALA A 117 -32.56 -7.79 -15.69
N LEU A 118 -31.99 -7.52 -16.88
CA LEU A 118 -32.73 -7.54 -18.14
C LEU A 118 -33.25 -8.94 -18.47
N VAL A 119 -32.43 -9.98 -18.28
CA VAL A 119 -32.84 -11.37 -18.48
C VAL A 119 -34.00 -11.74 -17.55
N ILE A 120 -33.92 -11.36 -16.27
CA ILE A 120 -34.99 -11.61 -15.29
C ILE A 120 -36.28 -10.87 -15.69
N TYR A 121 -36.18 -9.61 -16.12
CA TYR A 121 -37.33 -8.82 -16.56
C TYR A 121 -38.02 -9.41 -17.79
N VAL A 122 -37.24 -9.85 -18.78
CA VAL A 122 -37.75 -10.53 -19.98
C VAL A 122 -38.41 -11.86 -19.60
N LEU A 123 -37.82 -12.61 -18.66
CA LEU A 123 -38.41 -13.85 -18.17
C LEU A 123 -39.76 -13.62 -17.47
N TRP A 124 -39.86 -12.55 -16.67
CA TRP A 124 -41.11 -12.14 -16.02
C TRP A 124 -42.19 -11.75 -17.02
N LEU A 125 -41.82 -11.04 -18.09
CA LEU A 125 -42.74 -10.63 -19.15
C LEU A 125 -43.30 -11.84 -19.92
N VAL A 126 -42.46 -12.84 -20.21
CA VAL A 126 -42.87 -14.08 -20.88
C VAL A 126 -43.68 -15.01 -19.96
N ALA A 127 -43.35 -15.04 -18.67
CA ALA A 127 -44.10 -15.82 -17.68
C ALA A 127 -45.48 -15.21 -17.38
N GLY A 128 -45.60 -13.88 -17.33
CA GLY A 128 -46.87 -13.18 -17.12
C GLY A 128 -47.84 -13.25 -18.30
N ALA A 129 -47.41 -13.75 -19.46
CA ALA A 129 -48.22 -13.89 -20.66
C ALA A 129 -49.00 -15.23 -20.74
N GLN A 130 -48.91 -16.10 -19.73
CA GLN A 130 -49.52 -17.45 -19.75
C GLN A 130 -50.75 -17.63 -18.82
N ASP A 131 -51.19 -16.60 -18.10
CA ASP A 131 -52.33 -16.69 -17.15
C ASP A 131 -53.67 -16.17 -17.73
N ASP A 132 -53.92 -16.35 -19.03
CA ASP A 132 -55.19 -15.94 -19.67
C ASP A 132 -55.93 -17.14 -20.30
N GLU A 133 -56.29 -18.13 -19.46
CA GLU A 133 -57.25 -19.18 -19.83
C GLU A 133 -58.53 -19.08 -18.97
N ILE A 134 -59.47 -18.28 -19.51
CA ILE A 134 -60.93 -18.49 -19.56
C ILE A 134 -61.65 -19.00 -18.29
N ARG A 135 -62.27 -18.08 -17.55
CA ARG A 135 -63.41 -18.37 -16.65
C ARG A 135 -64.72 -18.35 -17.45
N VAL A 136 -65.34 -19.52 -17.64
CA VAL A 136 -66.68 -19.64 -18.24
C VAL A 136 -67.76 -19.43 -17.18
N ASN A 137 -68.64 -18.47 -17.46
CA ASN A 137 -69.94 -18.11 -16.86
C ASN A 137 -70.52 -18.98 -15.72
N ALA A 138 -70.92 -18.30 -14.65
CA ALA A 138 -72.14 -18.64 -13.91
C ALA A 138 -73.03 -17.39 -13.82
N VAL A 139 -74.28 -17.58 -14.23
CA VAL A 139 -75.33 -16.59 -14.50
C VAL A 139 -75.96 -16.07 -13.19
N ASP A 140 -76.17 -14.76 -13.15
CA ASP A 140 -76.91 -13.98 -12.12
C ASP A 140 -78.42 -14.33 -12.10
N PRO A 141 -79.14 -14.11 -10.98
CA PRO A 141 -80.01 -12.92 -10.98
C PRO A 141 -80.20 -12.19 -9.64
N ALA A 142 -80.35 -10.87 -9.76
CA ALA A 142 -80.71 -9.80 -8.81
C ALA A 142 -82.22 -9.83 -8.38
N PRO A 143 -82.86 -8.78 -7.74
CA PRO A 143 -82.40 -7.46 -7.23
C PRO A 143 -83.10 -6.92 -5.92
N ALA A 144 -82.89 -5.62 -5.64
CA ALA A 144 -83.66 -4.64 -4.81
C ALA A 144 -83.15 -4.41 -3.36
N ALA A 145 -83.06 -3.20 -2.79
CA ALA A 145 -83.70 -1.91 -3.07
C ALA A 145 -82.90 -0.69 -2.53
N VAL A 146 -83.17 0.44 -3.18
CA VAL A 146 -82.94 1.89 -2.93
C VAL A 146 -82.86 2.42 -1.48
N VAL A 147 -82.13 3.54 -1.26
CA VAL A 147 -82.68 4.90 -0.94
C VAL A 147 -81.58 5.93 -0.53
N ALA A 148 -81.59 7.06 -1.25
CA ALA A 148 -81.29 8.48 -0.92
C ALA A 148 -79.91 9.02 -0.47
N LEU A 149 -79.52 10.13 -1.13
CA LEU A 149 -78.43 11.09 -0.86
C LEU A 149 -78.87 12.23 0.14
N PRO A 150 -78.20 13.41 0.22
CA PRO A 150 -77.07 13.79 1.09
C PRO A 150 -77.39 15.05 1.95
N ASP A 151 -76.43 15.55 2.75
CA ASP A 151 -76.24 16.94 3.24
C ASP A 151 -75.44 16.88 4.57
N GLU A 152 -74.58 17.80 5.02
CA GLU A 152 -74.02 19.08 4.56
C GLU A 152 -73.26 19.63 5.80
N ILE A 153 -72.08 20.24 5.57
CA ILE A 153 -71.33 21.23 6.39
C ILE A 153 -70.51 20.82 7.66
N GLU A 154 -69.24 21.24 7.58
CA GLU A 154 -68.14 21.42 8.55
C GLU A 154 -68.44 22.37 9.75
N PRO A 155 -67.47 23.02 10.43
CA PRO A 155 -66.26 22.59 11.16
C PRO A 155 -66.27 23.10 12.62
N THR A 156 -65.42 22.59 13.52
CA THR A 156 -64.88 23.40 14.63
C THR A 156 -63.53 22.85 15.11
N ALA A 157 -62.47 23.62 14.87
CA ALA A 157 -61.17 23.56 15.56
C ALA A 157 -61.20 24.51 16.79
N PRO A 158 -60.10 24.77 17.53
CA PRO A 158 -59.02 23.93 18.06
C PRO A 158 -58.82 24.16 19.60
N ALA A 159 -58.04 23.33 20.28
CA ALA A 159 -57.42 23.71 21.56
C ALA A 159 -56.09 22.95 21.79
N ALA A 160 -54.99 23.70 21.76
CA ALA A 160 -53.66 23.34 22.29
C ALA A 160 -53.56 23.83 23.77
N PRO A 161 -52.37 23.99 24.40
CA PRO A 161 -51.13 23.19 24.51
C PRO A 161 -50.65 23.03 25.99
N ALA A 162 -49.60 22.23 26.25
CA ALA A 162 -48.64 22.43 27.37
C ALA A 162 -47.38 21.58 27.08
N ALA A 163 -46.23 22.17 26.73
CA ALA A 163 -45.13 22.64 27.61
C ALA A 163 -44.34 21.47 28.26
N LYS A 164 -43.00 21.40 28.30
CA LYS A 164 -41.96 22.45 28.39
C LYS A 164 -40.53 21.83 28.36
N ALA A 165 -39.56 22.59 27.82
CA ALA A 165 -38.13 22.76 28.22
C ALA A 165 -37.16 21.55 28.22
N ALA A 166 -35.84 21.66 28.03
CA ALA A 166 -34.85 22.66 27.58
C ALA A 166 -33.49 21.88 27.59
N ALA A 167 -32.67 21.83 26.52
CA ALA A 167 -31.47 22.65 26.24
C ALA A 167 -30.37 22.65 27.35
N PRO A 168 -29.07 22.94 27.08
CA PRO A 168 -28.22 22.83 25.88
C PRO A 168 -26.73 22.42 26.21
N GLU A 169 -25.79 22.71 25.27
CA GLU A 169 -24.34 22.98 25.46
C GLU A 169 -23.37 21.75 25.50
N THR A 170 -22.14 21.73 24.95
CA THR A 170 -21.21 22.72 24.36
C THR A 170 -20.01 21.98 23.74
N THR A 171 -19.42 22.55 22.67
CA THR A 171 -18.06 22.34 22.13
C THR A 171 -16.99 22.86 23.15
N PRO A 172 -15.72 22.37 23.21
CA PRO A 172 -14.65 22.85 22.31
C PRO A 172 -13.51 21.86 21.96
N ALA A 173 -12.76 22.19 20.89
CA ALA A 173 -11.37 21.81 20.59
C ALA A 173 -10.38 22.43 21.64
N PRO A 174 -9.03 22.58 21.50
CA PRO A 174 -8.01 22.25 20.47
C PRO A 174 -6.74 21.54 21.06
N VAL A 175 -5.57 21.32 20.41
CA VAL A 175 -4.39 22.22 20.28
C VAL A 175 -3.20 21.46 19.59
N ALA A 176 -2.67 22.05 18.50
CA ALA A 176 -1.26 22.41 18.16
C ALA A 176 -0.07 21.46 18.52
N ALA A 177 0.79 21.04 17.57
CA ALA A 177 1.90 21.75 16.90
C ALA A 177 3.22 21.84 17.72
N ALA A 178 4.32 21.32 17.15
CA ALA A 178 5.67 21.89 17.32
C ALA A 178 6.67 21.34 16.28
N GLN A 179 7.32 22.28 15.60
CA GLN A 179 8.54 22.15 14.80
C GLN A 179 9.78 22.26 15.72
N SER A 180 10.95 21.83 15.25
CA SER A 180 12.22 22.51 15.56
C SER A 180 13.27 22.24 14.47
N ALA A 181 14.04 23.29 14.22
CA ALA A 181 15.12 23.44 13.26
C ALA A 181 16.44 23.74 14.00
N SER A 182 17.59 23.41 13.41
CA SER A 182 18.90 24.12 13.47
C SER A 182 19.86 23.35 12.52
N ASP A 183 20.39 23.90 11.43
CA ASP A 183 21.51 24.87 11.28
C ASP A 183 22.84 24.43 11.92
N ASP A 184 23.88 24.16 11.12
CA ASP A 184 25.06 25.05 11.00
C ASP A 184 25.99 24.64 9.83
N ALA A 185 26.79 25.59 9.37
CA ALA A 185 27.52 25.66 8.12
C ALA A 185 28.99 25.16 8.17
N SER A 186 29.66 25.08 7.00
CA SER A 186 30.86 25.88 6.68
C SER A 186 31.86 25.24 5.68
N ALA A 187 32.00 25.93 4.55
CA ALA A 187 33.23 26.34 3.85
C ALA A 187 34.20 25.35 3.14
N ALA A 188 34.18 25.49 1.81
CA ALA A 188 35.27 26.01 0.94
C ALA A 188 36.26 25.08 0.20
N SER A 189 36.31 25.31 -1.13
CA SER A 189 37.51 25.55 -1.97
C SER A 189 37.79 24.53 -3.08
N GLY A 190 37.94 25.03 -4.32
CA GLY A 190 38.65 24.35 -5.40
C GLY A 190 38.13 24.65 -6.80
N ALA A 191 38.72 25.65 -7.47
CA ALA A 191 38.43 26.06 -8.84
C ALA A 191 39.21 25.25 -9.91
N GLN A 192 38.82 25.48 -11.19
CA GLN A 192 39.51 25.17 -12.47
C GLN A 192 39.41 23.73 -13.01
N ALA A 193 39.26 23.47 -14.31
CA ALA A 193 39.28 24.31 -15.52
C ALA A 193 38.51 23.61 -16.66
N ALA A 194 38.19 24.40 -17.68
CA ALA A 194 37.49 24.08 -18.91
C ALA A 194 38.04 22.88 -19.71
N SER A 195 37.14 22.18 -20.40
CA SER A 195 37.41 21.72 -21.77
C SER A 195 36.13 21.71 -22.59
N SER A 196 36.17 22.52 -23.65
CA SER A 196 35.24 22.57 -24.77
C SER A 196 35.06 21.21 -25.45
N ALA A 197 33.84 20.95 -25.93
CA ALA A 197 33.60 20.44 -27.29
C ALA A 197 32.10 20.52 -27.60
N SER A 198 31.74 21.55 -28.36
CA SER A 198 30.50 21.59 -29.13
C SER A 198 30.65 20.63 -30.30
N VAL A 199 29.77 19.64 -30.43
CA VAL A 199 29.55 18.90 -31.67
C VAL A 199 28.07 18.56 -31.83
N VAL A 200 27.47 19.29 -32.77
CA VAL A 200 26.50 18.85 -33.78
C VAL A 200 25.19 18.24 -33.25
N ALA A 201 24.17 19.08 -33.30
CA ALA A 201 22.77 18.69 -33.29
C ALA A 201 22.48 17.72 -34.45
N GLU A 202 22.12 16.49 -34.09
CA GLU A 202 21.42 15.56 -34.95
C GLU A 202 19.95 15.53 -34.50
N VAL A 203 19.06 15.99 -35.37
CA VAL A 203 17.62 16.03 -35.15
C VAL A 203 17.07 14.62 -35.28
N ALA A 204 17.21 13.85 -34.21
CA ALA A 204 16.29 12.77 -33.87
C ALA A 204 15.04 13.41 -33.22
N PRO A 205 13.84 12.83 -33.32
CA PRO A 205 12.71 13.32 -32.54
C PRO A 205 13.12 13.27 -31.07
N ALA A 206 13.33 14.44 -30.47
CA ALA A 206 13.90 14.55 -29.14
C ALA A 206 12.98 13.85 -28.15
N ILE A 207 13.34 12.62 -27.78
CA ILE A 207 12.71 11.94 -26.66
C ILE A 207 13.04 12.83 -25.46
N ALA A 208 12.02 13.49 -24.92
CA ALA A 208 12.20 14.45 -23.84
C ALA A 208 12.90 13.76 -22.68
N LYS A 209 14.07 14.25 -22.29
CA LYS A 209 14.82 13.72 -21.16
C LYS A 209 14.09 14.11 -19.88
N VAL A 210 13.47 13.15 -19.21
CA VAL A 210 12.71 13.37 -17.98
C VAL A 210 13.54 12.88 -16.80
N GLU A 211 13.77 13.77 -15.83
CA GLU A 211 14.55 13.50 -14.62
C GLU A 211 13.74 13.91 -13.39
N ILE A 212 13.86 13.15 -12.30
CA ILE A 212 13.39 13.57 -10.97
C ILE A 212 14.63 13.94 -10.16
N ARG A 213 14.71 15.19 -9.70
CA ARG A 213 15.84 15.68 -8.91
C ARG A 213 15.37 16.15 -7.53
N ALA A 214 16.18 15.87 -6.52
CA ALA A 214 15.97 16.36 -5.16
C ALA A 214 16.42 17.81 -5.02
N THR A 215 15.56 18.64 -4.46
CA THR A 215 15.89 19.98 -3.96
C THR A 215 16.28 19.94 -2.48
N ARG A 216 15.97 18.86 -1.77
CA ARG A 216 16.32 18.61 -0.37
C ARG A 216 16.53 17.11 -0.16
N ARG A 217 17.29 16.76 0.88
CA ARG A 217 17.53 15.36 1.25
C ARG A 217 16.21 14.61 1.50
N THR A 218 15.97 13.54 0.75
CA THR A 218 14.79 12.70 0.90
C THR A 218 15.06 11.27 0.45
N TRP A 219 14.30 10.32 0.98
CA TRP A 219 14.31 8.97 0.46
C TRP A 219 13.42 8.88 -0.77
N MET A 220 13.92 8.26 -1.84
CA MET A 220 13.20 8.05 -3.08
C MET A 220 13.32 6.58 -3.51
N ARG A 221 12.18 5.96 -3.78
CA ARG A 221 12.08 4.66 -4.43
C ARG A 221 11.25 4.78 -5.69
N LEU A 222 11.79 4.27 -6.78
CA LEU A 222 11.18 4.25 -8.09
C LEU A 222 11.10 2.81 -8.58
N GLU A 223 9.91 2.41 -9.01
CA GLU A 223 9.64 1.09 -9.57
C GLU A 223 9.04 1.23 -10.96
N ASN A 224 9.25 0.23 -11.80
CA ASN A 224 8.54 0.14 -13.08
C ASN A 224 7.14 -0.49 -12.88
N GLU A 225 6.33 -0.53 -13.93
CA GLU A 225 5.00 -1.14 -13.93
C GLU A 225 5.00 -2.64 -13.57
N GLN A 226 6.14 -3.31 -13.69
CA GLN A 226 6.31 -4.73 -13.36
C GLN A 226 6.74 -4.95 -11.90
N GLY A 227 6.78 -3.91 -11.07
CA GLY A 227 7.21 -3.98 -9.66
C GLY A 227 8.73 -4.14 -9.47
N ARG A 228 9.52 -4.02 -10.54
CA ARG A 228 10.98 -4.00 -10.43
C ARG A 228 11.43 -2.64 -9.92
N VAL A 229 12.14 -2.64 -8.80
CA VAL A 229 12.78 -1.44 -8.24
C VAL A 229 13.92 -1.00 -9.17
N LEU A 230 13.76 0.18 -9.77
CA LEU A 230 14.78 0.81 -10.62
C LEU A 230 15.75 1.66 -9.79
N PHE A 231 15.25 2.27 -8.72
CA PHE A 231 16.03 3.09 -7.82
C PHE A 231 15.45 3.01 -6.40
N SER A 232 16.30 2.89 -5.38
CA SER A 232 15.87 2.95 -3.98
C SER A 232 17.02 3.41 -3.10
N SER A 233 17.13 4.72 -2.88
CA SER A 233 18.15 5.30 -2.01
C SER A 233 17.68 6.62 -1.41
N VAL A 234 18.38 7.08 -0.38
CA VAL A 234 18.34 8.48 0.04
C VAL A 234 19.14 9.28 -0.99
N ILE A 235 18.55 10.37 -1.47
CA ILE A 235 19.17 11.34 -2.38
C ILE A 235 19.32 12.68 -1.67
N ASP A 236 20.45 13.33 -1.87
CA ASP A 236 20.75 14.66 -1.34
C ASP A 236 20.38 15.75 -2.37
N GLU A 237 20.48 17.03 -1.97
CA GLU A 237 20.13 18.16 -2.85
C GLU A 237 21.00 18.18 -4.12
N GLY A 238 20.35 18.30 -5.27
CA GLY A 238 20.98 18.29 -6.59
C GLY A 238 21.13 16.90 -7.21
N GLU A 239 20.96 15.83 -6.43
CA GLU A 239 20.97 14.46 -6.95
C GLU A 239 19.62 14.10 -7.58
N GLY A 240 19.65 13.33 -8.66
CA GLY A 240 18.45 12.97 -9.40
C GLY A 240 18.59 11.66 -10.14
N PHE A 241 17.45 11.14 -10.59
CA PHE A 241 17.35 9.93 -11.38
C PHE A 241 16.64 10.25 -12.70
N GLU A 242 17.28 9.90 -13.81
CA GLU A 242 16.69 9.97 -15.14
C GLU A 242 15.72 8.82 -15.34
N LEU A 243 14.49 9.13 -15.74
CA LEU A 243 13.48 8.13 -16.03
C LEU A 243 13.82 7.45 -17.36
N PRO A 244 14.02 6.12 -17.39
CA PRO A 244 14.19 5.37 -18.63
C PRO A 244 13.01 5.54 -19.61
N ASP A 245 13.08 4.88 -20.77
CA ASP A 245 12.01 4.92 -21.76
C ASP A 245 10.77 4.07 -21.40
N ASP A 246 10.43 3.92 -20.10
CA ASP A 246 9.17 3.29 -19.70
C ASP A 246 8.03 4.31 -19.65
N THR A 247 6.82 3.80 -19.82
CA THR A 247 5.61 4.63 -19.88
C THR A 247 5.12 5.04 -18.49
N SER A 248 5.25 4.14 -17.52
CA SER A 248 4.67 4.28 -16.18
C SER A 248 5.66 3.87 -15.10
N TYR A 249 5.68 4.63 -14.01
CA TYR A 249 6.50 4.40 -12.83
C TYR A 249 5.68 4.51 -11.56
N ILE A 250 6.10 3.81 -10.52
CA ILE A 250 5.58 3.96 -9.17
C ILE A 250 6.64 4.68 -8.35
N LEU A 251 6.28 5.85 -7.82
CA LEU A 251 7.13 6.64 -6.95
C LEU A 251 6.67 6.53 -5.50
N ALA A 252 7.64 6.22 -4.63
CA ALA A 252 7.50 6.36 -3.19
C ALA A 252 8.57 7.34 -2.66
N THR A 253 8.14 8.28 -1.82
CA THR A 253 9.03 9.23 -1.14
C THR A 253 8.43 9.74 0.16
N ARG A 254 9.29 10.13 1.11
CA ARG A 254 8.87 10.69 2.40
C ARG A 254 8.55 12.18 2.35
N ASP A 255 9.11 12.92 1.40
CA ASP A 255 8.81 14.34 1.18
C ASP A 255 8.73 14.61 -0.33
N ALA A 256 7.53 14.56 -0.88
CA ALA A 256 7.29 14.83 -2.30
C ALA A 256 7.61 16.28 -2.69
N GLY A 257 7.49 17.24 -1.79
CA GLY A 257 7.92 18.62 -2.03
C GLY A 257 9.43 18.81 -1.98
N ALA A 258 10.20 17.77 -1.67
CA ALA A 258 11.66 17.77 -1.83
C ALA A 258 12.10 17.29 -3.22
N LEU A 259 11.18 16.89 -4.08
CA LEU A 259 11.46 16.41 -5.42
C LEU A 259 10.85 17.36 -6.47
N THR A 260 11.53 17.54 -7.59
CA THR A 260 11.05 18.35 -8.71
C THR A 260 11.28 17.59 -10.02
N TYR A 261 10.30 17.64 -10.91
CA TYR A 261 10.43 17.12 -12.26
C TYR A 261 11.24 18.08 -13.12
N PHE A 262 12.21 17.52 -13.85
CA PHE A 262 13.00 18.22 -14.84
C PHE A 262 12.76 17.60 -16.21
N VAL A 263 12.50 18.43 -17.20
CA VAL A 263 12.38 18.01 -18.60
C VAL A 263 13.41 18.78 -19.41
N ASN A 264 14.30 18.07 -20.10
CA ASN A 264 15.44 18.68 -20.81
C ASN A 264 16.27 19.63 -19.91
N ASN A 265 16.40 19.28 -18.63
CA ASN A 265 17.11 20.03 -17.59
C ASN A 265 16.44 21.35 -17.16
N GLU A 266 15.19 21.59 -17.55
CA GLU A 266 14.35 22.69 -17.07
C GLU A 266 13.39 22.21 -15.96
N ALA A 267 13.30 22.95 -14.86
CA ALA A 267 12.42 22.61 -13.75
C ALA A 267 10.96 22.88 -14.13
N VAL A 268 10.13 21.84 -14.11
CA VAL A 268 8.74 21.91 -14.57
C VAL A 268 7.77 22.12 -13.40
N SER A 269 7.77 21.19 -12.44
CA SER A 269 6.85 21.21 -11.31
C SER A 269 7.36 20.36 -10.15
N PRO A 270 7.05 20.75 -8.90
CA PRO A 270 7.34 19.91 -7.75
C PRO A 270 6.49 18.63 -7.80
N VAL A 271 7.05 17.51 -7.35
CA VAL A 271 6.36 16.21 -7.35
C VAL A 271 5.13 16.21 -6.45
N GLY A 272 5.16 16.98 -5.36
CA GLY A 272 4.04 17.14 -4.45
C GLY A 272 4.22 18.29 -3.48
N ARG A 273 3.43 18.29 -2.41
CA ARG A 273 3.51 19.32 -1.35
C ARG A 273 4.66 19.02 -0.40
N ARG A 274 5.19 20.07 0.23
CA ARG A 274 6.23 19.93 1.26
C ARG A 274 5.74 19.06 2.42
N GLY A 275 6.51 18.04 2.76
CA GLY A 275 6.21 17.05 3.82
C GLY A 275 5.16 16.02 3.44
N GLN A 276 4.65 16.02 2.20
CA GLN A 276 3.71 15.02 1.73
C GLN A 276 4.44 13.70 1.47
N ILE A 277 3.98 12.64 2.14
CA ILE A 277 4.47 11.29 1.89
C ILE A 277 3.70 10.70 0.71
N LEU A 278 4.42 10.08 -0.23
CA LEU A 278 3.87 9.30 -1.33
C LEU A 278 4.35 7.86 -1.17
N THR A 279 3.44 6.89 -1.23
CA THR A 279 3.80 5.46 -1.06
C THR A 279 3.67 4.67 -2.36
N ASN A 280 2.72 5.04 -3.22
CA ASN A 280 2.45 4.35 -4.48
C ASN A 280 1.92 5.34 -5.54
N ARG A 281 2.68 6.41 -5.81
CA ARG A 281 2.26 7.42 -6.79
C ARG A 281 2.57 6.91 -8.20
N ASN A 282 1.52 6.63 -8.97
CA ASN A 282 1.68 6.35 -10.40
C ASN A 282 2.10 7.63 -11.14
N LEU A 283 3.17 7.53 -11.93
CA LEU A 283 3.75 8.58 -12.75
C LEU A 283 3.82 8.12 -14.19
N LYS A 284 3.22 8.89 -15.10
CA LYS A 284 3.39 8.68 -16.53
C LYS A 284 4.44 9.64 -17.05
N ARG A 285 5.43 9.12 -17.77
CA ARG A 285 6.50 9.94 -18.36
C ARG A 285 5.94 10.98 -19.33
N ALA A 286 4.93 10.61 -20.11
CA ALA A 286 4.26 11.50 -21.06
C ALA A 286 3.57 12.69 -20.37
N ASP A 287 2.94 12.46 -19.21
CA ASP A 287 2.25 13.53 -18.46
C ASP A 287 3.25 14.53 -17.88
N ILE A 288 4.44 14.06 -17.46
CA ILE A 288 5.52 14.93 -16.98
C ILE A 288 6.12 15.72 -18.15
N ALA A 289 6.36 15.07 -19.28
CA ALA A 289 6.87 15.72 -20.48
C ALA A 289 5.89 16.77 -21.04
N ALA A 290 4.58 16.53 -20.93
CA ALA A 290 3.54 17.47 -21.36
C ALA A 290 3.44 18.71 -20.48
N GLN A 291 3.88 18.65 -19.21
CA GLN A 291 3.89 19.82 -18.32
C GLN A 291 4.96 20.85 -18.69
N ALA A 292 5.93 20.49 -19.55
CA ALA A 292 7.00 21.37 -20.02
C ALA A 292 6.63 22.16 -21.29
N GLN A 293 5.42 22.00 -21.83
CA GLN A 293 4.91 22.68 -23.03
C GLN A 293 3.88 23.74 -22.67
#